data_AF-A0A8B6GL26-F1
#
_entry.id   AF-A0A8B6GL26-F1
#
_cell.length_a   1.000
_cell.length_b   1.000
_cell.length_c   1.000
_cell.angle_alpha   90.00
_cell.angle_beta   90.00
_cell.angle_gamma   90.00
#
_symmetry.space_group_name_H-M   'P 1'
#
loop_
_entity.id
_entity.type
_entity.pdbx_description
1 polymer ?
#
loop_
_entity_poly.entity_id
_entity_poly.type
_entity_poly.pdbx_seq_one_letter_code
_entity_poly.pdbx_strand_id
1 'polypeptide(L)'
;MMHKYTKSDARMCMHYISYWGKRNHIAFLGDSRIRQLYYEFVNLLSNEPVKNYKAHTNLHFKDDEIKVSADFLWHPMVNTSMFYVYKSWLMNEPLNRPNQIITGSATWSIKLNNASEDALKNFQVNLTMIQPLFKNLKADKNTDIIWMLQDPVDENRLGLNRSMITNRQIDQYNKVAIDLLDESQAKVWSSSRLVAQGIRQPAKNIADDGLHISKPALQLDVQILLNMYCNDHMNYNDGTCCRSPEAATTVQIITAAFFLVCFVSAIALFVYKRRLPRNGIKPRTENGNKNGAPKEPYEALYEVTVSLAKLGMIMGYVYLCDRTNFFMKENKYYTHVNFFLPFAYVMILGFFFTESTEQTVVLHRDQTDEWKGWMQLVILIYHLTGASKVLPIYMQIRVLVSSYLFLTGFGHFSFFWKKGEYSLYRCSMLGGCLNWQSRQNTFRIMLEVLFRLNFLVIVLCFVMNRPYQFYYFVPLVSYWFLVVYVTMAIWPHVTAASTEAGKVHYFYMVAKFVILITLIALFYMSEVFFDKVFLLRPIKSLFVLQDDSISEWRFRWSLDRY
;
A
#
# COMPACT_ATOMS: atom_id res chain seq x y z
N MET A 1 5.62 9.30 -0.89
CA MET A 1 6.02 9.21 -2.31
C MET A 1 4.98 9.90 -3.19
N MET A 2 5.38 10.69 -4.18
CA MET A 2 4.41 11.45 -4.99
C MET A 2 4.02 10.68 -6.26
N HIS A 3 2.73 10.67 -6.58
CA HIS A 3 2.22 10.27 -7.89
C HIS A 3 2.57 11.35 -8.92
N LYS A 4 2.92 10.94 -10.14
CA LYS A 4 3.19 11.87 -11.24
C LYS A 4 1.91 12.13 -12.02
N TYR A 5 1.23 13.23 -11.72
CA TYR A 5 0.03 13.66 -12.42
C TYR A 5 0.35 14.06 -13.86
N THR A 6 -0.23 13.32 -14.81
CA THR A 6 -0.34 13.77 -16.20
C THR A 6 -1.50 14.76 -16.35
N LYS A 7 -1.61 15.39 -17.52
CA LYS A 7 -2.74 16.27 -17.86
C LYS A 7 -4.08 15.54 -17.73
N SER A 8 -4.16 14.29 -18.20
CA SER A 8 -5.36 13.47 -18.06
C SER A 8 -5.67 13.16 -16.60
N ASP A 9 -4.66 12.82 -15.78
CA ASP A 9 -4.85 12.54 -14.36
C ASP A 9 -5.36 13.77 -13.59
N ALA A 10 -4.77 14.94 -13.85
CA ALA A 10 -5.16 16.19 -13.21
C ALA A 10 -6.60 16.60 -13.59
N ARG A 11 -6.97 16.50 -14.86
CA ARG A 11 -8.35 16.75 -15.32
C ARG A 11 -9.34 15.75 -14.73
N MET A 12 -8.97 14.46 -14.69
CA MET A 12 -9.79 13.41 -14.11
C MET A 12 -10.02 13.63 -12.61
N CYS A 13 -8.99 14.05 -11.87
CA CYS A 13 -9.12 14.43 -10.46
C CYS A 13 -10.16 15.54 -10.27
N MET A 14 -10.05 16.66 -11.02
CA MET A 14 -11.00 17.78 -10.90
C MET A 14 -12.43 17.32 -11.19
N HIS A 15 -12.62 16.57 -12.29
CA HIS A 15 -13.92 16.02 -12.64
C HIS A 15 -14.47 15.07 -11.56
N TYR A 16 -13.63 14.18 -11.01
CA TYR A 16 -14.03 13.23 -9.97
C TYR A 16 -14.48 13.96 -8.70
N ILE A 17 -13.73 14.96 -8.24
CA ILE A 17 -14.10 15.79 -7.09
C ILE A 17 -15.47 16.45 -7.33
N SER A 18 -15.70 17.00 -8.53
CA SER A 18 -17.00 17.60 -8.88
C SER A 18 -18.13 16.57 -8.95
N TYR A 19 -17.87 15.37 -9.46
CA TYR A 19 -18.85 14.29 -9.56
C TYR A 19 -19.39 13.88 -8.18
N TRP A 20 -18.53 13.88 -7.15
CA TRP A 20 -18.92 13.62 -5.76
C TRP A 20 -19.53 14.83 -5.03
N GLY A 21 -19.90 15.89 -5.75
CA GLY A 21 -20.60 17.05 -5.21
C GLY A 21 -19.69 18.08 -4.51
N LYS A 22 -18.37 17.95 -4.62
CA LYS A 22 -17.42 18.96 -4.14
C LYS A 22 -17.14 20.01 -5.24
N ARG A 23 -16.59 21.15 -4.86
CA ARG A 23 -16.24 22.25 -5.78
C ARG A 23 -14.74 22.30 -5.99
N ASN A 24 -14.29 22.73 -7.17
CA ASN A 24 -12.89 23.04 -7.44
C ASN A 24 -12.74 24.55 -7.68
N HIS A 25 -12.63 25.33 -6.61
CA HIS A 25 -12.41 26.77 -6.67
C HIS A 25 -11.10 27.14 -5.96
N ILE A 26 -10.03 27.26 -6.73
CA ILE A 26 -8.67 27.40 -6.23
C ILE A 26 -8.21 28.85 -6.41
N ALA A 27 -7.82 29.52 -5.33
CA ALA A 27 -7.35 30.90 -5.36
C ALA A 27 -5.85 31.00 -5.07
N PHE A 28 -5.11 31.68 -5.93
CA PHE A 28 -3.70 32.02 -5.80
C PHE A 28 -3.58 33.50 -5.47
N LEU A 29 -3.01 33.85 -4.32
CA LEU A 29 -2.96 35.23 -3.83
C LEU A 29 -1.53 35.61 -3.45
N GLY A 30 -0.92 36.54 -4.17
CA GLY A 30 0.44 36.97 -3.86
C GLY A 30 1.13 37.76 -4.96
N ASP A 31 2.45 37.59 -5.04
CA ASP A 31 3.33 38.27 -5.99
C ASP A 31 3.57 37.48 -7.29
N SER A 32 4.61 37.86 -8.04
CA SER A 32 4.94 37.22 -9.32
C SER A 32 5.36 35.75 -9.19
N ARG A 33 5.84 35.30 -8.02
CA ARG A 33 6.23 33.91 -7.77
C ARG A 33 5.01 33.01 -7.64
N ILE A 34 4.01 33.47 -6.87
CA ILE A 34 2.69 32.81 -6.80
C ILE A 34 2.02 32.79 -8.18
N ARG A 35 2.19 33.86 -8.96
CA ARG A 35 1.69 33.91 -10.35
C ARG A 35 2.32 32.85 -11.24
N GLN A 36 3.62 32.58 -11.12
CA GLN A 36 4.28 31.53 -11.89
C GLN A 36 3.72 30.14 -11.55
N LEU A 37 3.48 29.89 -10.27
CA LEU A 37 2.85 28.66 -9.83
C LEU A 37 1.43 28.51 -10.41
N TYR A 38 0.63 29.58 -10.40
CA TYR A 38 -0.69 29.61 -11.05
C TYR A 38 -0.60 29.26 -12.54
N TYR A 39 0.35 29.84 -13.27
CA TYR A 39 0.50 29.56 -14.70
C TYR A 39 0.85 28.12 -14.99
N GLU A 40 1.81 27.53 -14.26
CA GLU A 40 2.18 26.12 -14.48
C GLU A 40 1.04 25.17 -14.04
N PHE A 41 0.29 25.52 -12.98
CA PHE A 41 -0.90 24.79 -12.56
C PHE A 41 -1.99 24.79 -13.65
N VAL A 42 -2.34 25.97 -14.17
CA VAL A 42 -3.34 26.11 -15.25
C VAL A 42 -2.86 25.43 -16.54
N ASN A 43 -1.57 25.50 -16.86
CA ASN A 43 -1.00 24.83 -18.03
C ASN A 43 -1.16 23.31 -17.97
N LEU A 44 -1.12 22.72 -16.77
CA LEU A 44 -1.35 21.29 -16.57
C LEU A 44 -2.84 20.89 -16.68
N LEU A 45 -3.77 21.82 -16.47
CA LEU A 45 -5.22 21.58 -16.58
C LEU A 45 -5.81 21.94 -17.95
N SER A 46 -5.36 23.05 -18.53
CA SER A 46 -5.92 23.65 -19.74
C SER A 46 -5.59 22.83 -20.98
N ASN A 47 -6.58 22.54 -21.82
CA ASN A 47 -6.36 21.92 -23.13
C ASN A 47 -5.62 22.83 -24.10
N GLU A 48 -5.80 24.14 -23.99
CA GLU A 48 -5.11 25.15 -24.78
C GLU A 48 -3.87 25.70 -24.07
N PRO A 49 -2.82 26.10 -24.83
CA PRO A 49 -1.71 26.83 -24.24
C PRO A 49 -2.21 28.14 -23.63
N VAL A 50 -1.75 28.48 -22.43
CA VAL A 50 -2.17 29.71 -21.75
C VAL A 50 -1.65 30.92 -22.52
N LYS A 51 -2.53 31.62 -23.25
CA LYS A 51 -2.12 32.55 -24.32
C LYS A 51 -1.55 33.90 -23.86
N ASN A 52 -1.56 34.28 -22.58
CA ASN A 52 -1.06 35.60 -22.16
C ASN A 52 -0.50 35.66 -20.73
N TYR A 53 0.78 36.06 -20.61
CA TYR A 53 1.39 36.51 -19.37
C TYR A 53 1.05 37.99 -19.13
N LYS A 54 -0.10 38.28 -18.50
CA LYS A 54 -0.40 39.65 -18.06
C LYS A 54 0.26 39.90 -16.71
N ALA A 55 1.25 40.78 -16.68
CA ALA A 55 1.91 41.17 -15.45
C ALA A 55 1.01 42.08 -14.61
N HIS A 56 1.06 41.88 -13.29
CA HIS A 56 0.47 42.75 -12.27
C HIS A 56 -1.06 42.92 -12.34
N THR A 57 -1.77 41.94 -12.89
CA THR A 57 -3.23 41.93 -12.98
C THR A 57 -3.81 40.66 -12.39
N ASN A 58 -5.05 40.72 -11.94
CA ASN A 58 -5.82 39.52 -11.59
C ASN A 58 -6.06 38.67 -12.84
N LEU A 59 -6.05 37.35 -12.67
CA LEU A 59 -6.29 36.38 -13.74
C LEU A 59 -7.38 35.41 -13.29
N HIS A 60 -8.15 34.92 -14.25
CA HIS A 60 -9.20 33.94 -14.03
C HIS A 60 -9.10 32.85 -15.08
N PHE A 61 -9.15 31.60 -14.63
CA PHE A 61 -9.25 30.42 -15.48
C PHE A 61 -10.47 29.62 -15.05
N LYS A 62 -11.28 29.22 -16.03
CA LYS A 62 -12.47 28.40 -15.81
C LYS A 62 -12.56 27.35 -16.89
N ASP A 63 -12.83 26.11 -16.49
CA ASP A 63 -13.13 25.00 -17.39
C ASP A 63 -14.43 24.34 -16.91
N ASP A 64 -15.46 24.48 -17.74
CA ASP A 64 -16.81 24.02 -17.44
C ASP A 64 -17.00 22.51 -17.64
N GLU A 65 -16.09 21.83 -18.34
CA GLU A 65 -16.12 20.36 -18.53
C GLU A 65 -15.73 19.65 -17.24
N ILE A 66 -14.64 20.10 -16.61
CA ILE A 66 -14.12 19.53 -15.36
C ILE A 66 -14.54 20.31 -14.11
N LYS A 67 -15.41 21.32 -14.28
CA LYS A 67 -15.96 22.18 -13.21
C LYS A 67 -14.89 22.74 -12.28
N VAL A 68 -13.85 23.34 -12.86
CA VAL A 68 -12.78 24.02 -12.12
C VAL A 68 -12.76 25.51 -12.39
N SER A 69 -12.51 26.28 -11.33
CA SER A 69 -12.22 27.71 -11.35
C SER A 69 -10.91 27.94 -10.62
N ALA A 70 -9.94 28.57 -11.28
CA ALA A 70 -8.69 28.98 -10.69
C ALA A 70 -8.52 30.49 -10.84
N ASP A 71 -8.33 31.20 -9.73
CA ASP A 71 -8.14 32.64 -9.68
C ASP A 71 -6.71 32.98 -9.27
N PHE A 72 -6.11 33.98 -9.91
CA PHE A 72 -4.91 34.63 -9.41
C PHE A 72 -5.24 36.08 -9.04
N LEU A 73 -4.94 36.47 -7.81
CA LEU A 73 -5.18 37.79 -7.26
C LEU A 73 -3.83 38.48 -6.97
N TRP A 74 -3.59 39.60 -7.64
CA TRP A 74 -2.35 40.37 -7.55
C TRP A 74 -2.35 41.25 -6.29
N HIS A 75 -1.84 40.69 -5.19
CA HIS A 75 -1.59 41.42 -3.94
C HIS A 75 -0.18 41.06 -3.47
N PRO A 76 0.85 41.77 -3.97
CA PRO A 76 2.23 41.33 -3.80
C PRO A 76 2.81 41.59 -2.40
N MET A 77 2.06 42.28 -1.52
CA MET A 77 2.47 42.63 -0.16
C MET A 77 1.42 42.21 0.85
N VAL A 78 1.88 41.76 2.02
CA VAL A 78 1.04 41.55 3.19
C VAL A 78 0.69 42.90 3.81
N ASN A 79 -0.42 43.47 3.38
CA ASN A 79 -0.92 44.77 3.83
C ASN A 79 -2.46 44.77 3.87
N THR A 80 -3.04 45.95 4.12
CA THR A 80 -4.49 46.16 4.15
C THR A 80 -5.22 45.67 2.90
N SER A 81 -4.58 45.75 1.72
CA SER A 81 -5.15 45.26 0.46
C SER A 81 -5.35 43.74 0.49
N MET A 82 -4.31 42.99 0.87
CA MET A 82 -4.38 41.54 1.03
C MET A 82 -5.36 41.14 2.15
N PHE A 83 -5.37 41.87 3.27
CA PHE A 83 -6.32 41.65 4.37
C PHE A 83 -7.78 41.73 3.90
N TYR A 84 -8.12 42.73 3.08
CA TYR A 84 -9.48 42.88 2.57
C TYR A 84 -9.91 41.77 1.61
N VAL A 85 -8.97 41.10 0.93
CA VAL A 85 -9.29 39.91 0.11
C VAL A 85 -9.76 38.75 0.99
N TYR A 86 -9.03 38.45 2.08
CA TYR A 86 -9.48 37.40 3.01
C TYR A 86 -10.79 37.78 3.70
N LYS A 87 -10.95 39.05 4.07
CA LYS A 87 -12.17 39.55 4.68
C LYS A 87 -13.35 39.46 3.72
N SER A 88 -13.19 39.77 2.43
CA SER A 88 -14.28 39.67 1.45
C SER A 88 -14.72 38.22 1.24
N TRP A 89 -13.80 37.25 1.24
CA TRP A 89 -14.17 35.83 1.21
C TRP A 89 -14.99 35.40 2.43
N LEU A 90 -14.69 35.93 3.62
CA LEU A 90 -15.50 35.65 4.81
C LEU A 90 -16.92 36.24 4.72
N MET A 91 -17.07 37.40 4.05
CA MET A 91 -18.36 38.05 3.84
C MET A 91 -19.21 37.37 2.76
N ASN A 92 -18.57 36.64 1.85
CA ASN A 92 -19.27 35.86 0.84
C ASN A 92 -19.95 34.63 1.44
N GLU A 93 -21.03 34.21 0.79
CA GLU A 93 -21.67 32.90 1.03
C GLU A 93 -20.63 31.77 0.95
N PRO A 94 -20.69 30.76 1.85
CA PRO A 94 -19.72 29.66 1.88
C PRO A 94 -19.51 28.96 0.53
N LEU A 95 -20.56 28.90 -0.32
CA LEU A 95 -20.52 28.32 -1.66
C LEU A 95 -19.70 29.14 -2.68
N ASN A 96 -19.48 30.42 -2.43
CA ASN A 96 -18.70 31.32 -3.30
C ASN A 96 -17.26 31.50 -2.81
N ARG A 97 -16.89 30.85 -1.70
CA ARG A 97 -15.53 30.87 -1.17
C ARG A 97 -14.66 29.87 -1.93
N PRO A 98 -13.37 30.20 -2.15
CA PRO A 98 -12.41 29.25 -2.66
C PRO A 98 -12.26 28.09 -1.68
N ASN A 99 -12.19 26.87 -2.18
CA ASN A 99 -11.97 25.69 -1.35
C ASN A 99 -10.49 25.44 -1.06
N GLN A 100 -9.61 26.02 -1.87
CA GLN A 100 -8.17 25.98 -1.66
C GLN A 100 -7.59 27.37 -1.92
N ILE A 101 -6.85 27.92 -0.96
CA ILE A 101 -6.10 29.17 -1.09
C ILE A 101 -4.61 28.85 -1.03
N ILE A 102 -3.86 29.26 -2.05
CA ILE A 102 -2.40 29.23 -2.08
C ILE A 102 -1.91 30.67 -2.04
N THR A 103 -1.15 31.02 -1.01
CA THR A 103 -0.77 32.41 -0.80
C THR A 103 0.65 32.54 -0.28
N GLY A 104 1.31 33.65 -0.61
CA GLY A 104 2.68 33.92 -0.19
C GLY A 104 3.16 35.27 -0.72
N SER A 105 3.97 35.94 0.08
CA SER A 105 4.53 37.25 -0.27
C SER A 105 5.73 37.55 0.63
N ALA A 106 6.79 38.12 0.05
CA ALA A 106 7.80 38.89 0.78
C ALA A 106 8.61 39.80 -0.15
N THR A 107 8.92 39.30 -1.36
CA THR A 107 9.92 39.91 -2.24
C THR A 107 9.63 41.36 -2.61
N TRP A 108 8.35 41.72 -2.79
CA TRP A 108 7.93 43.09 -3.04
C TRP A 108 8.05 44.01 -1.82
N SER A 109 7.79 43.49 -0.61
CA SER A 109 8.03 44.25 0.63
C SER A 109 9.50 44.60 0.77
N ILE A 110 10.39 43.63 0.54
CA ILE A 110 11.84 43.82 0.57
C ILE A 110 12.27 44.83 -0.49
N LYS A 111 11.79 44.67 -1.72
CA LYS A 111 12.14 45.54 -2.85
C LYS A 111 11.73 46.99 -2.64
N LEU A 112 10.47 47.23 -2.29
CA LEU A 112 9.93 48.60 -2.21
C LEU A 112 10.45 49.39 -1.01
N ASN A 113 10.84 48.69 0.05
CA ASN A 113 11.35 49.32 1.28
C ASN A 113 12.86 49.16 1.45
N ASN A 114 13.57 48.82 0.36
CA ASN A 114 15.02 48.67 0.34
C ASN A 114 15.57 47.79 1.49
N ALA A 115 14.90 46.66 1.76
CA ALA A 115 15.25 45.71 2.82
C ALA A 115 15.31 46.29 4.25
N SER A 116 14.50 47.31 4.55
CA SER A 116 14.46 47.92 5.87
C SER A 116 13.91 46.98 6.97
N GLU A 117 14.44 47.12 8.19
CA GLU A 117 13.94 46.38 9.35
C GLU A 117 12.50 46.75 9.71
N ASP A 118 12.12 48.01 9.50
CA ASP A 118 10.75 48.48 9.74
C ASP A 118 9.75 47.80 8.81
N ALA A 119 10.13 47.50 7.56
CA ALA A 119 9.27 46.74 6.65
C ALA A 119 9.07 45.29 7.11
N LEU A 120 10.10 44.66 7.70
CA LEU A 120 9.98 43.33 8.30
C LEU A 120 9.06 43.34 9.53
N LYS A 121 9.19 44.35 10.41
CA LYS A 121 8.28 44.52 11.56
C LYS A 121 6.84 44.77 11.10
N ASN A 122 6.64 45.60 10.08
CA ASN A 122 5.33 45.84 9.49
C ASN A 122 4.72 44.57 8.89
N PHE A 123 5.53 43.76 8.21
CA PHE A 123 5.10 42.45 7.71
C PHE A 123 4.64 41.53 8.85
N GLN A 124 5.39 41.46 9.96
CA GLN A 124 5.03 40.68 11.15
C GLN A 124 3.69 41.14 11.75
N VAL A 125 3.50 42.44 11.92
CA VAL A 125 2.25 43.02 12.45
C VAL A 125 1.08 42.72 11.53
N ASN A 126 1.23 42.93 10.23
CA ASN A 126 0.16 42.69 9.25
C ASN A 126 -0.20 41.20 9.15
N LEU A 127 0.78 40.31 9.22
CA LEU A 127 0.53 38.86 9.19
C LEU A 127 -0.22 38.40 10.45
N THR A 128 0.11 38.98 11.61
CA THR A 128 -0.62 38.75 12.87
C THR A 128 -2.10 39.16 12.75
N MET A 129 -2.41 40.23 12.00
CA MET A 129 -3.81 40.64 11.75
C MET A 129 -4.57 39.69 10.82
N ILE A 130 -3.87 39.00 9.91
CA ILE A 130 -4.48 38.04 8.96
C ILE A 130 -4.71 36.67 9.60
N GLN A 131 -3.86 36.27 10.54
CA GLN A 131 -3.90 34.94 11.19
C GLN A 131 -5.32 34.56 11.73
N PRO A 132 -6.10 35.45 12.38
CA PRO A 132 -7.48 35.16 12.78
C PRO A 132 -8.44 34.91 11.61
N LEU A 133 -8.21 35.55 10.46
CA LEU A 133 -9.04 35.35 9.26
C LEU A 133 -8.84 33.93 8.72
N PHE A 134 -7.62 33.38 8.79
CA PHE A 134 -7.34 32.00 8.39
C PHE A 134 -8.10 30.99 9.24
N LYS A 135 -8.16 31.23 10.56
CA LYS A 135 -8.95 30.40 11.47
C LYS A 135 -10.44 30.39 11.08
N ASN A 136 -11.00 31.57 10.79
CA ASN A 136 -12.41 31.69 10.43
C ASN A 136 -12.73 31.07 9.06
N LEU A 137 -11.84 31.24 8.07
CA LEU A 137 -12.01 30.64 6.74
C LEU A 137 -12.01 29.10 6.81
N LYS A 138 -11.22 28.52 7.72
CA LYS A 138 -11.16 27.06 7.89
C LYS A 138 -12.23 26.50 8.83
N ALA A 139 -12.80 27.31 9.73
CA ALA A 139 -13.76 26.86 10.75
C ALA A 139 -14.99 26.15 10.14
N ASP A 140 -15.40 26.55 8.94
CA ASP A 140 -16.52 25.93 8.21
C ASP A 140 -16.11 24.66 7.43
N LYS A 141 -14.87 24.16 7.60
CA LYS A 141 -14.26 23.03 6.86
C LYS A 141 -14.28 23.16 5.33
N ASN A 142 -14.51 24.37 4.82
CA ASN A 142 -14.74 24.59 3.39
C ASN A 142 -13.52 25.12 2.65
N THR A 143 -12.51 25.64 3.36
CA THR A 143 -11.34 26.29 2.73
C THR A 143 -10.05 25.85 3.39
N ASP A 144 -9.19 25.17 2.61
CA ASP A 144 -7.81 24.89 2.97
C ASP A 144 -6.90 26.05 2.59
N ILE A 145 -5.99 26.45 3.47
CA ILE A 145 -5.07 27.57 3.26
C ILE A 145 -3.64 27.03 3.30
N ILE A 146 -2.87 27.34 2.26
CA ILE A 146 -1.46 26.99 2.12
C ILE A 146 -0.64 28.28 2.01
N TRP A 147 0.26 28.49 2.96
CA TRP A 147 1.23 29.58 2.91
C TRP A 147 2.54 29.08 2.29
N MET A 148 2.82 29.49 1.06
CA MET A 148 4.06 29.14 0.35
C MET A 148 5.22 29.99 0.86
N LEU A 149 6.22 29.34 1.43
CA LEU A 149 7.46 30.00 1.80
C LEU A 149 8.16 30.53 0.55
N GLN A 150 8.87 31.64 0.71
CA GLN A 150 9.57 32.28 -0.39
C GLN A 150 10.85 31.50 -0.69
N ASP A 151 11.00 31.02 -1.93
CA ASP A 151 12.19 30.25 -2.32
C ASP A 151 13.42 31.16 -2.47
N PRO A 152 14.64 30.60 -2.44
CA PRO A 152 15.86 31.39 -2.59
C PRO A 152 15.92 32.09 -3.96
N VAL A 153 16.76 33.12 -4.02
CA VAL A 153 17.08 33.89 -5.22
C VAL A 153 18.56 33.74 -5.57
N ASP A 154 18.90 33.89 -6.85
CA ASP A 154 20.30 34.01 -7.29
C ASP A 154 20.71 35.48 -7.23
N GLU A 155 21.32 35.86 -6.11
CA GLU A 155 21.71 37.25 -5.80
C GLU A 155 22.61 37.87 -6.87
N ASN A 156 23.43 37.06 -7.56
CA ASN A 156 24.36 37.54 -8.59
C ASN A 156 23.66 37.87 -9.92
N ARG A 157 22.44 37.38 -10.12
CA ARG A 157 21.66 37.56 -11.36
C ARG A 157 20.49 38.52 -11.20
N LEU A 158 20.25 39.00 -9.98
CA LEU A 158 19.23 40.02 -9.75
C LEU A 158 19.63 41.32 -10.45
N GLY A 159 18.69 41.92 -11.18
CA GLY A 159 18.88 43.26 -11.73
C GLY A 159 19.10 44.31 -10.65
N LEU A 160 19.72 45.45 -10.99
CA LEU A 160 20.04 46.54 -10.06
C LEU A 160 18.82 47.02 -9.23
N ASN A 161 17.62 46.96 -9.80
CA ASN A 161 16.37 47.33 -9.12
C ASN A 161 15.86 46.30 -8.09
N ARG A 162 16.58 45.18 -7.92
CA ARG A 162 16.25 44.06 -7.03
C ARG A 162 17.45 43.64 -6.17
N SER A 163 18.57 44.36 -6.23
CA SER A 163 19.81 44.02 -5.50
C SER A 163 19.63 44.01 -3.97
N MET A 164 18.62 44.70 -3.44
CA MET A 164 18.27 44.65 -2.02
C MET A 164 17.67 43.30 -1.58
N ILE A 165 17.19 42.46 -2.51
CA ILE A 165 16.60 41.15 -2.20
C ILE A 165 17.72 40.14 -2.01
N THR A 166 18.05 39.83 -0.76
CA THR A 166 19.03 38.79 -0.41
C THR A 166 18.34 37.56 0.16
N ASN A 167 19.00 36.41 0.09
CA ASN A 167 18.51 35.18 0.71
C ASN A 167 18.38 35.33 2.23
N ARG A 168 19.26 36.12 2.87
CA ARG A 168 19.16 36.46 4.29
C ARG A 168 17.85 37.19 4.61
N GLN A 169 17.46 38.16 3.79
CA GLN A 169 16.19 38.88 3.97
C GLN A 169 15.00 37.94 3.76
N ILE A 170 15.03 37.12 2.71
CA ILE A 170 14.00 36.11 2.45
C ILE A 170 13.86 35.15 3.65
N ASP A 171 14.97 34.71 4.25
CA ASP A 171 14.96 33.83 5.41
C ASP A 171 14.36 34.50 6.65
N GLN A 172 14.60 35.81 6.85
CA GLN A 172 13.98 36.56 7.94
C GLN A 172 12.45 36.63 7.78
N TYR A 173 11.95 36.92 6.58
CA TYR A 173 10.50 36.94 6.31
C TYR A 173 9.87 35.55 6.43
N ASN A 174 10.53 34.52 5.91
CA ASN A 174 10.07 33.14 6.05
C ASN A 174 10.02 32.70 7.51
N LYS A 175 11.03 33.08 8.32
CA LYS A 175 11.04 32.80 9.75
C LYS A 175 9.83 33.40 10.45
N VAL A 176 9.53 34.68 10.18
CA VAL A 176 8.32 35.33 10.72
C VAL A 176 7.05 34.58 10.31
N ALA A 177 6.95 34.15 9.04
CA ALA A 177 5.80 33.39 8.57
C ALA A 177 5.68 32.01 9.24
N ILE A 178 6.79 31.30 9.46
CA ILE A 178 6.79 30.03 10.20
C ILE A 178 6.33 30.27 11.63
N ASP A 179 6.99 31.17 12.35
CA ASP A 179 6.74 31.43 13.78
C ASP A 179 5.28 31.84 14.05
N LEU A 180 4.66 32.62 13.14
CA LEU A 180 3.27 33.07 13.30
C LEU A 180 2.24 32.07 12.76
N LEU A 181 2.55 31.32 11.69
CA LEU A 181 1.54 30.50 11.01
C LEU A 181 1.57 29.03 11.44
N ASP A 182 2.63 28.54 12.08
CA ASP A 182 2.72 27.14 12.54
C ASP A 182 1.65 26.81 13.60
N GLU A 183 1.35 27.76 14.48
CA GLU A 183 0.24 27.67 15.45
C GLU A 183 -1.13 28.01 14.84
N SER A 184 -1.17 28.42 13.57
CA SER A 184 -2.39 28.82 12.88
C SER A 184 -3.08 27.64 12.19
N GLN A 185 -4.21 27.93 11.54
CA GLN A 185 -4.93 26.96 10.74
C GLN A 185 -4.40 26.82 9.30
N ALA A 186 -3.47 27.68 8.87
CA ALA A 186 -2.83 27.61 7.57
C ALA A 186 -1.68 26.58 7.57
N LYS A 187 -1.54 25.82 6.48
CA LYS A 187 -0.42 24.90 6.28
C LYS A 187 0.77 25.66 5.71
N VAL A 188 1.90 25.69 6.42
CA VAL A 188 3.13 26.28 5.89
C VAL A 188 3.79 25.30 4.92
N TRP A 189 3.95 25.70 3.66
CA TRP A 189 4.54 24.86 2.62
C TRP A 189 6.04 25.15 2.50
N SER A 190 6.84 24.28 3.12
CA SER A 190 8.30 24.40 3.18
C SER A 190 9.05 23.63 2.10
N SER A 191 8.44 22.59 1.51
CA SER A 191 9.12 21.74 0.51
C SER A 191 9.42 22.44 -0.81
N SER A 192 8.67 23.49 -1.21
CA SER A 192 8.99 24.29 -2.41
C SER A 192 10.38 24.91 -2.33
N ARG A 193 10.77 25.37 -1.13
CA ARG A 193 12.10 25.94 -0.88
C ARG A 193 13.21 24.91 -1.11
N LEU A 194 13.01 23.66 -0.68
CA LEU A 194 13.96 22.57 -0.90
C LEU A 194 14.07 22.21 -2.38
N VAL A 195 12.94 22.20 -3.10
CA VAL A 195 12.89 21.97 -4.55
C VAL A 195 13.71 23.04 -5.29
N ALA A 196 13.50 24.31 -4.96
CA ALA A 196 14.23 25.43 -5.55
C ALA A 196 15.74 25.40 -5.22
N GLN A 197 16.12 24.92 -4.03
CA GLN A 197 17.53 24.75 -3.65
C GLN A 197 18.21 23.58 -4.37
N GLY A 198 17.52 22.45 -4.52
CA GLY A 198 18.05 21.24 -5.13
C GLY A 198 18.09 21.28 -6.66
N ILE A 199 17.11 21.94 -7.30
CA ILE A 199 17.00 22.05 -8.77
C ILE A 199 17.53 23.41 -9.22
N ARG A 200 18.79 23.69 -8.89
CA ARG A 200 19.55 24.82 -9.43
C ARG A 200 20.10 24.47 -10.80
N GLN A 201 19.22 24.37 -11.80
CA GLN A 201 19.69 24.35 -13.18
C GLN A 201 20.05 25.78 -13.61
N PRO A 202 21.18 25.99 -14.31
CA PRO A 202 21.40 27.23 -15.04
C PRO A 202 20.31 27.33 -16.12
N ALA A 203 19.32 28.19 -15.89
CA ALA A 203 18.15 28.32 -16.72
C ALA A 203 18.55 28.88 -18.09
N LYS A 204 18.83 28.01 -19.07
CA LYS A 204 19.01 28.46 -20.46
C LYS A 204 17.69 28.97 -21.10
N ASN A 205 16.52 28.73 -20.47
CA ASN A 205 15.21 28.88 -21.14
C ASN A 205 14.06 29.51 -20.31
N ILE A 206 14.32 30.24 -19.22
CA ILE A 206 13.35 31.20 -18.64
C ILE A 206 14.15 32.48 -18.34
N ALA A 207 13.54 33.65 -18.53
CA ALA A 207 14.11 34.95 -18.20
C ALA A 207 14.93 34.87 -16.90
N ASP A 208 16.25 34.85 -17.06
CA ASP A 208 17.26 34.60 -16.04
C ASP A 208 17.40 35.84 -15.16
N ASP A 209 16.33 36.15 -14.41
CA ASP A 209 16.18 37.41 -13.68
C ASP A 209 16.59 37.32 -12.20
N GLY A 210 17.18 36.17 -11.82
CA GLY A 210 17.64 35.84 -10.47
C GLY A 210 16.53 35.66 -9.43
N LEU A 211 15.29 36.05 -9.71
CA LEU A 211 14.18 36.07 -8.76
C LEU A 211 13.29 34.83 -8.86
N HIS A 212 13.02 34.41 -10.09
CA HIS A 212 12.07 33.35 -10.37
C HIS A 212 12.74 31.98 -10.45
N ILE A 213 12.05 30.94 -9.97
CA ILE A 213 12.56 29.57 -9.98
C ILE A 213 12.45 28.94 -11.37
N SER A 214 13.25 27.90 -11.61
CA SER A 214 13.33 27.22 -12.90
C SER A 214 12.04 26.47 -13.25
N LYS A 215 11.78 26.24 -14.55
CA LYS A 215 10.60 25.49 -15.01
C LYS A 215 10.50 24.09 -14.38
N PRO A 216 11.60 23.30 -14.31
CA PRO A 216 11.54 21.99 -13.69
C PRO A 216 11.20 22.04 -12.20
N ALA A 217 11.66 23.08 -11.48
CA ALA A 217 11.29 23.31 -10.09
C ALA A 217 9.79 23.65 -9.96
N LEU A 218 9.28 24.58 -10.78
CA LEU A 218 7.84 24.92 -10.81
C LEU A 218 6.96 23.71 -11.13
N GLN A 219 7.40 22.89 -12.08
CA GLN A 219 6.70 21.66 -12.43
C GLN A 219 6.61 20.70 -11.24
N LEU A 220 7.70 20.55 -10.48
CA LEU A 220 7.70 19.71 -9.30
C LEU A 220 6.83 20.29 -8.17
N ASP A 221 6.82 21.61 -7.99
CA ASP A 221 5.93 22.28 -7.03
C ASP A 221 4.45 22.07 -7.38
N VAL A 222 4.08 22.18 -8.66
CA VAL A 222 2.71 21.87 -9.12
C VAL A 222 2.37 20.39 -8.88
N GLN A 223 3.33 19.47 -9.06
CA GLN A 223 3.12 18.06 -8.75
C GLN A 223 2.88 17.87 -7.24
N ILE A 224 3.65 18.52 -6.37
CA ILE A 224 3.42 18.49 -4.91
C ILE A 224 2.01 19.01 -4.60
N LEU A 225 1.62 20.16 -5.17
CA LEU A 225 0.32 20.78 -4.95
C LEU A 225 -0.84 19.87 -5.39
N LEU A 226 -0.73 19.25 -6.56
CA LEU A 226 -1.72 18.28 -7.03
C LEU A 226 -1.76 17.02 -6.16
N ASN A 227 -0.61 16.53 -5.70
CA ASN A 227 -0.60 15.39 -4.76
C ASN A 227 -1.32 15.75 -3.45
N MET A 228 -1.16 16.97 -2.94
CA MET A 228 -1.87 17.45 -1.75
C MET A 228 -3.37 17.62 -1.96
N TYR A 229 -3.81 17.97 -3.16
CA TYR A 229 -5.22 18.23 -3.46
C TYR A 229 -5.97 16.97 -3.95
N CYS A 230 -5.32 16.12 -4.73
CA CYS A 230 -5.95 15.01 -5.46
C CYS A 230 -5.76 13.63 -4.82
N ASN A 231 -4.66 13.37 -4.09
CA ASN A 231 -4.36 11.99 -3.65
C ASN A 231 -5.40 11.42 -2.67
N ASP A 232 -6.13 12.26 -1.94
CA ASP A 232 -7.23 11.82 -1.07
C ASP A 232 -8.49 11.44 -1.86
N HIS A 233 -8.57 11.82 -3.13
CA HIS A 233 -9.69 11.57 -4.03
C HIS A 233 -9.38 10.55 -5.10
N MET A 234 -8.11 10.28 -5.35
CA MET A 234 -7.64 9.38 -6.39
C MET A 234 -7.03 8.12 -5.78
N ASN A 235 -7.42 6.95 -6.28
CA ASN A 235 -6.92 5.66 -5.78
C ASN A 235 -5.66 5.19 -6.51
N TYR A 236 -4.62 6.04 -6.53
CA TYR A 236 -3.34 5.69 -7.14
C TYR A 236 -2.46 4.89 -6.15
N ASN A 237 -1.84 3.82 -6.64
CA ASN A 237 -1.04 2.90 -5.83
C ASN A 237 0.42 3.38 -5.60
N ASP A 238 0.87 4.40 -6.34
CA ASP A 238 2.22 4.99 -6.29
C ASP A 238 2.30 6.31 -5.51
N GLY A 239 1.14 6.91 -5.18
CA GLY A 239 1.01 8.14 -4.39
C GLY A 239 0.75 7.89 -2.91
N THR A 240 1.80 7.86 -2.09
CA THR A 240 1.70 7.78 -0.61
C THR A 240 1.96 9.10 0.11
N CYS A 241 2.52 10.10 -0.59
CA CYS A 241 2.68 11.45 -0.07
C CYS A 241 1.32 12.11 -0.04
N CYS A 242 1.18 13.04 0.91
CA CYS A 242 0.21 14.11 0.77
C CYS A 242 -1.24 13.58 0.77
N ARG A 243 -1.40 12.32 1.24
CA ARG A 243 -2.65 11.62 1.45
C ARG A 243 -2.90 11.55 2.96
N SER A 244 -4.11 11.84 3.38
CA SER A 244 -4.56 11.68 4.75
C SER A 244 -4.45 10.22 5.17
N PRO A 245 -3.92 9.91 6.37
CA PRO A 245 -3.85 8.53 6.85
C PRO A 245 -5.23 7.88 6.85
N GLU A 246 -5.34 6.66 6.32
CA GLU A 246 -6.59 5.88 6.41
C GLU A 246 -6.94 5.67 7.89
N ALA A 247 -8.18 5.99 8.28
CA ALA A 247 -8.64 5.73 9.62
C ALA A 247 -8.64 4.22 9.91
N ALA A 248 -8.21 3.84 11.11
CA ALA A 248 -8.21 2.44 11.52
C ALA A 248 -9.64 1.89 11.54
N THR A 249 -9.86 0.78 10.86
CA THR A 249 -11.17 0.12 10.81
C THR A 249 -11.49 -0.59 12.13
N THR A 250 -12.77 -0.82 12.40
CA THR A 250 -13.22 -1.59 13.57
C THR A 250 -12.55 -2.96 13.67
N VAL A 251 -12.37 -3.65 12.53
CA VAL A 251 -11.68 -4.96 12.48
C VAL A 251 -10.23 -4.82 12.93
N GLN A 252 -9.51 -3.78 12.48
CA GLN A 252 -8.13 -3.54 12.88
C GLN A 252 -8.02 -3.20 14.37
N ILE A 253 -8.96 -2.40 14.91
CA ILE A 253 -9.01 -2.05 16.32
C ILE A 253 -9.24 -3.29 17.18
N ILE A 254 -10.23 -4.13 16.82
CA ILE A 254 -10.51 -5.39 17.53
C ILE A 254 -9.29 -6.32 17.47
N THR A 255 -8.66 -6.45 16.30
CA THR A 255 -7.47 -7.30 16.12
C THR A 255 -6.29 -6.81 16.96
N ALA A 256 -6.06 -5.50 16.99
CA ALA A 256 -5.01 -4.89 17.81
C ALA A 256 -5.29 -5.08 19.31
N ALA A 257 -6.53 -4.91 19.74
CA ALA A 257 -6.94 -5.15 21.13
C ALA A 257 -6.74 -6.62 21.52
N PHE A 258 -7.07 -7.57 20.65
CA PHE A 258 -6.81 -8.99 20.88
C PHE A 258 -5.31 -9.28 21.09
N PHE A 259 -4.44 -8.78 20.20
CA PHE A 259 -3.00 -8.97 20.36
C PHE A 259 -2.44 -8.28 21.60
N LEU A 260 -2.96 -7.12 21.97
CA LEU A 260 -2.59 -6.42 23.21
C LEU A 260 -2.95 -7.26 24.44
N VAL A 261 -4.15 -7.86 24.48
CA VAL A 261 -4.56 -8.76 25.56
C VAL A 261 -3.64 -9.98 25.63
N CYS A 262 -3.31 -10.60 24.49
CA CYS A 262 -2.35 -11.72 24.45
C CYS A 262 -0.97 -11.31 24.99
N PHE A 263 -0.50 -10.12 24.64
CA PHE A 263 0.79 -9.60 25.10
C PHE A 263 0.82 -9.36 26.62
N VAL A 264 -0.19 -8.69 27.16
CA VAL A 264 -0.33 -8.46 28.60
C VAL A 264 -0.47 -9.78 29.36
N SER A 265 -1.26 -10.72 28.82
CA SER A 265 -1.43 -12.06 29.41
C SER A 265 -0.12 -12.86 29.40
N ALA A 266 0.67 -12.78 28.34
CA ALA A 266 1.99 -13.41 28.27
C ALA A 266 2.94 -12.86 29.35
N ILE A 267 2.95 -11.54 29.57
CA ILE A 267 3.74 -10.90 30.63
C ILE A 267 3.25 -11.36 32.00
N ALA A 268 1.94 -11.36 32.25
CA ALA A 268 1.36 -11.80 33.51
C ALA A 268 1.73 -13.26 33.84
N LEU A 269 1.59 -14.17 32.87
CA LEU A 269 1.97 -15.57 33.03
C LEU A 269 3.49 -15.75 33.21
N PHE A 270 4.31 -14.93 32.54
CA PHE A 270 5.76 -14.95 32.74
C PHE A 270 6.15 -14.52 34.16
N VAL A 271 5.52 -13.47 34.70
CA VAL A 271 5.72 -13.01 36.07
C VAL A 271 5.22 -14.05 37.07
N TYR A 272 4.05 -14.64 36.85
CA TYR A 272 3.49 -15.71 37.68
C TYR A 272 4.42 -16.93 37.72
N LYS A 273 4.94 -17.36 36.57
CA LYS A 273 5.94 -18.45 36.48
C LYS A 273 7.22 -18.15 37.25
N ARG A 274 7.67 -16.89 37.28
CA ARG A 274 8.85 -16.48 38.07
C ARG A 274 8.58 -16.39 39.57
N ARG A 275 7.34 -16.09 39.98
CA ARG A 275 6.94 -15.97 41.39
C ARG A 275 6.50 -17.29 42.02
N LEU A 276 6.17 -18.31 41.22
CA LEU A 276 5.96 -19.67 41.72
C LEU A 276 7.25 -20.19 42.37
N PRO A 277 7.21 -20.62 43.65
CA PRO A 277 8.36 -21.27 44.26
C PRO A 277 8.67 -22.54 43.46
N ARG A 278 9.93 -22.68 43.02
CA ARG A 278 10.45 -23.95 42.48
C ARG A 278 10.52 -24.98 43.62
N ASN A 279 9.37 -25.51 44.05
CA ASN A 279 9.36 -26.72 44.86
C ASN A 279 9.83 -27.86 43.97
N GLY A 280 11.10 -28.20 44.12
CA GLY A 280 11.75 -29.25 43.37
C GLY A 280 11.16 -30.60 43.74
N ILE A 281 10.35 -31.18 42.86
CA ILE A 281 10.23 -32.62 42.70
C ILE A 281 10.20 -32.88 41.20
N LYS A 282 11.38 -33.11 40.61
CA LYS A 282 11.47 -33.84 39.34
C LYS A 282 11.44 -35.33 39.71
N PRO A 283 10.40 -36.12 39.34
CA PRO A 283 10.56 -37.57 39.39
C PRO A 283 11.63 -37.94 38.37
N ARG A 284 12.78 -38.40 38.88
CA ARG A 284 13.84 -39.03 38.09
C ARG A 284 13.31 -40.40 37.67
N THR A 285 12.71 -40.49 36.49
CA THR A 285 12.57 -41.78 35.81
C THR A 285 13.88 -42.09 35.11
N GLU A 286 14.68 -42.96 35.72
CA GLU A 286 15.71 -43.73 35.03
C GLU A 286 15.02 -44.65 34.01
N ASN A 287 14.81 -44.13 32.81
CA ASN A 287 14.91 -44.85 31.54
C ASN A 287 14.55 -43.87 30.42
N GLY A 288 15.53 -43.61 29.55
CA GLY A 288 15.51 -42.57 28.54
C GLY A 288 14.59 -42.83 27.35
N ASN A 289 13.27 -42.89 27.58
CA ASN A 289 12.28 -42.69 26.54
C ASN A 289 11.49 -41.41 26.83
N LYS A 290 11.82 -40.33 26.10
CA LYS A 290 11.00 -39.12 26.04
C LYS A 290 9.73 -39.39 25.22
N ASN A 291 8.88 -40.30 25.67
CA ASN A 291 7.57 -40.49 25.09
C ASN A 291 6.57 -39.62 25.87
N GLY A 292 6.20 -38.50 25.24
CA GLY A 292 5.12 -37.57 25.57
C GLY A 292 4.36 -37.78 26.87
N ALA A 293 4.89 -37.28 27.99
CA ALA A 293 4.03 -36.92 29.12
C ALA A 293 3.07 -35.80 28.67
N PRO A 294 1.76 -35.86 28.99
CA PRO A 294 0.84 -34.78 28.66
C PRO A 294 1.35 -33.48 29.30
N LYS A 295 1.59 -32.44 28.49
CA LYS A 295 1.91 -31.12 29.03
C LYS A 295 0.78 -30.71 29.98
N GLU A 296 1.14 -30.28 31.18
CA GLU A 296 0.21 -29.65 32.11
C GLU A 296 -0.60 -28.58 31.36
N PRO A 297 -1.93 -28.49 31.53
CA PRO A 297 -2.79 -27.54 30.81
C PRO A 297 -2.27 -26.09 30.85
N TYR A 298 -1.63 -25.72 31.96
CA TYR A 298 -0.97 -24.44 32.16
C TYR A 298 0.21 -24.20 31.19
N GLU A 299 1.04 -25.21 30.93
CA GLU A 299 2.21 -25.06 30.04
C GLU A 299 1.78 -24.88 28.58
N ALA A 300 0.76 -25.61 28.15
CA ALA A 300 0.18 -25.45 26.82
C ALA A 300 -0.43 -24.05 26.63
N LEU A 301 -1.18 -23.54 27.62
CA LEU A 301 -1.75 -22.20 27.58
C LEU A 301 -0.66 -21.11 27.53
N TYR A 302 0.42 -21.27 28.31
CA TYR A 302 1.56 -20.36 28.28
C TYR A 302 2.24 -20.33 26.90
N GLU A 303 2.51 -21.50 26.30
CA GLU A 303 3.14 -21.60 24.98
C GLU A 303 2.29 -20.93 23.89
N VAL A 304 0.99 -21.16 23.88
CA VAL A 304 0.06 -20.55 22.92
C VAL A 304 0.01 -19.04 23.11
N THR A 305 -0.14 -18.57 24.36
CA THR A 305 -0.24 -17.13 24.67
C THR A 305 1.03 -16.39 24.29
N VAL A 306 2.21 -16.94 24.60
CA VAL A 306 3.51 -16.36 24.21
C VAL A 306 3.68 -16.36 22.70
N SER A 307 3.25 -17.42 22.01
CA SER A 307 3.33 -17.49 20.55
C SER A 307 2.42 -16.46 19.87
N LEU A 308 1.19 -16.27 20.39
CA LEU A 308 0.27 -15.23 19.94
C LEU A 308 0.80 -13.82 20.23
N ALA A 309 1.43 -13.60 21.39
CA ALA A 309 2.07 -12.33 21.71
C ALA A 309 3.24 -12.01 20.74
N LYS A 310 4.09 -13.01 20.44
CA LYS A 310 5.15 -12.87 19.43
C LYS A 310 4.59 -12.54 18.05
N LEU A 311 3.54 -13.25 17.63
CA LEU A 311 2.84 -12.95 16.38
C LEU A 311 2.29 -11.52 16.37
N GLY A 312 1.65 -11.09 17.46
CA GLY A 312 1.12 -9.73 17.61
C GLY A 312 2.20 -8.65 17.49
N MET A 313 3.40 -8.87 18.06
CA MET A 313 4.53 -7.96 17.90
C MET A 313 5.01 -7.88 16.44
N ILE A 314 5.14 -9.03 15.76
CA ILE A 314 5.52 -9.08 14.33
C ILE A 314 4.47 -8.35 13.48
N MET A 315 3.19 -8.60 13.73
CA MET A 315 2.09 -7.95 13.01
C MET A 315 2.04 -6.44 13.29
N GLY A 316 2.29 -6.03 14.53
CA GLY A 316 2.42 -4.61 14.90
C GLY A 316 3.58 -3.93 14.17
N TYR A 317 4.72 -4.60 14.04
CA TYR A 317 5.85 -4.11 13.25
C TYR A 317 5.49 -3.95 11.76
N VAL A 318 4.84 -4.96 11.16
CA VAL A 318 4.38 -4.89 9.76
C VAL A 318 3.39 -3.74 9.56
N TYR A 319 2.44 -3.57 10.48
CA TYR A 319 1.48 -2.46 10.45
C TYR A 319 2.18 -1.10 10.54
N LEU A 320 3.18 -0.95 11.43
CA LEU A 320 3.96 0.27 11.57
C LEU A 320 4.69 0.60 10.26
N CYS A 321 5.36 -0.38 9.65
CA CYS A 321 6.11 -0.19 8.40
C CYS A 321 5.23 0.24 7.21
N ASP A 322 4.04 -0.35 7.07
CA ASP A 322 3.20 -0.12 5.90
C ASP A 322 2.18 1.01 6.09
N ARG A 323 1.48 1.03 7.23
CA ARG A 323 0.34 1.93 7.46
C ARG A 323 0.71 3.26 8.11
N THR A 324 1.88 3.35 8.74
CA THR A 324 2.36 4.61 9.32
C THR A 324 3.46 5.24 8.46
N ASN A 325 3.82 6.49 8.79
CA ASN A 325 4.97 7.18 8.21
C ASN A 325 6.18 7.16 9.15
N PHE A 326 6.20 6.23 10.12
CA PHE A 326 7.31 6.10 11.07
C PHE A 326 8.63 5.78 10.36
N PHE A 327 8.58 4.92 9.34
CA PHE A 327 9.70 4.66 8.45
C PHE A 327 9.53 5.38 7.13
N MET A 328 10.66 5.85 6.56
CA MET A 328 10.67 6.43 5.22
C MET A 328 10.33 5.36 4.18
N LYS A 329 9.47 5.74 3.22
CA LYS A 329 9.00 4.84 2.15
C LYS A 329 9.70 5.19 0.84
N GLU A 330 10.18 4.17 0.15
CA GLU A 330 10.85 4.29 -1.15
C GLU A 330 10.11 3.48 -2.22
N ASN A 331 10.12 3.99 -3.46
CA ASN A 331 9.55 3.29 -4.59
C ASN A 331 10.47 2.14 -5.00
N LYS A 332 9.88 0.99 -5.29
CA LYS A 332 10.63 -0.13 -5.86
C LYS A 332 11.17 0.28 -7.23
N TYR A 333 12.49 0.29 -7.36
CA TYR A 333 13.16 0.56 -8.62
C TYR A 333 14.02 -0.63 -9.00
N TYR A 334 13.84 -1.09 -10.24
CA TYR A 334 14.62 -2.18 -10.78
C TYR A 334 15.96 -1.65 -11.28
N THR A 335 17.05 -2.26 -10.82
CA THR A 335 18.36 -2.20 -11.47
C THR A 335 18.90 -3.62 -11.58
N HIS A 336 19.68 -3.88 -12.64
CA HIS A 336 20.29 -5.20 -12.83
C HIS A 336 21.16 -5.60 -11.64
N VAL A 337 21.92 -4.66 -11.07
CA VAL A 337 22.78 -4.91 -9.91
C VAL A 337 21.96 -5.29 -8.68
N ASN A 338 20.90 -4.54 -8.36
CA ASN A 338 20.07 -4.81 -7.18
C ASN A 338 19.32 -6.14 -7.27
N PHE A 339 19.07 -6.64 -8.49
CA PHE A 339 18.42 -7.95 -8.70
C PHE A 339 19.43 -9.11 -8.69
N PHE A 340 20.50 -9.02 -9.49
CA PHE A 340 21.43 -10.13 -9.66
C PHE A 340 22.37 -10.34 -8.47
N LEU A 341 22.70 -9.29 -7.71
CA LEU A 341 23.55 -9.41 -6.53
C LEU A 341 22.95 -10.31 -5.43
N PRO A 342 21.73 -10.06 -4.92
CA PRO A 342 21.12 -10.95 -3.93
C PRO A 342 20.82 -12.34 -4.50
N PHE A 343 20.49 -12.44 -5.78
CA PHE A 343 20.30 -13.73 -6.45
C PHE A 343 21.59 -14.56 -6.45
N ALA A 344 22.70 -13.97 -6.90
CA ALA A 344 24.01 -14.63 -6.89
C ALA A 344 24.46 -15.00 -5.47
N TYR A 345 24.22 -14.12 -4.50
CA TYR A 345 24.54 -14.40 -3.10
C TYR A 345 23.80 -15.64 -2.57
N VAL A 346 22.48 -15.73 -2.80
CA VAL A 346 21.69 -16.91 -2.40
C VAL A 346 22.14 -18.17 -3.14
N MET A 347 22.47 -18.08 -4.43
CA MET A 347 22.99 -19.21 -5.21
C MET A 347 24.33 -19.73 -4.67
N ILE A 348 25.26 -18.82 -4.35
CA ILE A 348 26.57 -19.17 -3.81
C ILE A 348 26.41 -19.86 -2.45
N LEU A 349 25.59 -19.29 -1.56
CA LEU A 349 25.29 -19.93 -0.27
C LEU A 349 24.66 -21.31 -0.46
N GLY A 350 23.65 -21.42 -1.33
CA GLY A 350 23.00 -22.71 -1.61
C GLY A 350 23.98 -23.77 -2.12
N PHE A 351 24.97 -23.39 -2.93
CA PHE A 351 25.99 -24.31 -3.42
C PHE A 351 26.93 -24.82 -2.32
N PHE A 352 27.31 -23.96 -1.36
CA PHE A 352 28.22 -24.33 -0.27
C PHE A 352 27.53 -25.10 0.86
N PHE A 353 26.23 -24.89 1.09
CA PHE A 353 25.47 -25.51 2.16
C PHE A 353 24.55 -26.63 1.64
N THR A 354 25.14 -27.63 0.98
CA THR A 354 24.42 -28.82 0.49
C THR A 354 24.51 -29.98 1.48
N GLU A 355 23.41 -30.73 1.64
CA GLU A 355 23.34 -31.95 2.46
C GLU A 355 23.09 -33.18 1.58
N SER A 356 23.69 -34.32 1.92
CA SER A 356 23.45 -35.59 1.23
C SER A 356 22.14 -36.24 1.69
N THR A 357 21.33 -36.72 0.75
CA THR A 357 20.11 -37.48 1.05
C THR A 357 20.29 -38.97 0.71
N GLU A 358 19.73 -39.84 1.55
CA GLU A 358 19.72 -41.30 1.35
C GLU A 358 18.53 -41.78 0.49
N GLN A 359 17.61 -40.87 0.12
CA GLN A 359 16.40 -41.20 -0.65
C GLN A 359 16.72 -41.34 -2.14
N THR A 360 16.46 -42.52 -2.73
CA THR A 360 16.74 -42.82 -4.15
C THR A 360 15.57 -42.52 -5.10
N VAL A 361 14.40 -42.18 -4.56
CA VAL A 361 13.20 -41.90 -5.35
C VAL A 361 13.26 -40.48 -5.93
N VAL A 362 13.00 -40.36 -7.22
CA VAL A 362 12.88 -39.06 -7.92
C VAL A 362 11.73 -38.25 -7.31
N LEU A 363 11.96 -36.96 -7.05
CA LEU A 363 11.00 -36.06 -6.37
C LEU A 363 10.60 -36.55 -4.96
N HIS A 364 11.57 -37.03 -4.19
CA HIS A 364 11.38 -37.24 -2.76
C HIS A 364 11.21 -35.89 -2.04
N ARG A 365 10.76 -35.95 -0.79
CA ARG A 365 10.35 -34.77 -0.02
C ARG A 365 11.45 -33.72 0.08
N ASP A 366 12.66 -34.13 0.43
CA ASP A 366 13.78 -33.20 0.67
C ASP A 366 14.11 -32.39 -0.60
N GLN A 367 14.21 -33.05 -1.76
CA GLN A 367 14.37 -32.37 -3.05
C GLN A 367 13.23 -31.38 -3.35
N THR A 368 11.98 -31.75 -3.07
CA THR A 368 10.84 -30.84 -3.33
C THR A 368 10.79 -29.67 -2.34
N ASP A 369 11.19 -29.87 -1.09
CA ASP A 369 11.22 -28.83 -0.05
C ASP A 369 12.36 -27.83 -0.34
N GLU A 370 13.52 -28.32 -0.79
CA GLU A 370 14.64 -27.47 -1.25
C GLU A 370 14.25 -26.63 -2.48
N TRP A 371 13.66 -27.27 -3.50
CA TRP A 371 13.24 -26.56 -4.71
C TRP A 371 12.18 -25.50 -4.39
N LYS A 372 11.22 -25.81 -3.51
CA LYS A 372 10.22 -24.82 -3.03
C LYS A 372 10.88 -23.67 -2.28
N GLY A 373 11.84 -23.93 -1.40
CA GLY A 373 12.57 -22.90 -0.65
C GLY A 373 13.35 -21.97 -1.58
N TRP A 374 14.06 -22.53 -2.55
CA TRP A 374 14.79 -21.76 -3.56
C TRP A 374 13.84 -20.87 -4.38
N MET A 375 12.72 -21.41 -4.85
CA MET A 375 11.70 -20.62 -5.55
C MET A 375 11.16 -19.47 -4.70
N GLN A 376 10.91 -19.69 -3.40
CA GLN A 376 10.43 -18.64 -2.49
C GLN A 376 11.44 -17.48 -2.37
N LEU A 377 12.74 -17.77 -2.27
CA LEU A 377 13.78 -16.75 -2.21
C LEU A 377 13.85 -15.93 -3.51
N VAL A 378 13.81 -16.59 -4.67
CA VAL A 378 13.84 -15.91 -5.97
C VAL A 378 12.59 -15.04 -6.18
N ILE A 379 11.40 -15.55 -5.82
CA ILE A 379 10.16 -14.79 -5.86
C ILE A 379 10.20 -13.59 -4.91
N LEU A 380 10.83 -13.72 -3.74
CA LEU A 380 11.01 -12.62 -2.80
C LEU A 380 11.92 -11.52 -3.38
N ILE A 381 13.07 -11.88 -3.94
CA ILE A 381 13.99 -10.93 -4.60
C ILE A 381 13.28 -10.18 -5.73
N TYR A 382 12.51 -10.90 -6.55
CA TYR A 382 11.71 -10.32 -7.62
C TYR A 382 10.72 -9.26 -7.11
N HIS A 383 9.97 -9.56 -6.04
CA HIS A 383 9.01 -8.62 -5.47
C HIS A 383 9.67 -7.46 -4.70
N LEU A 384 10.83 -7.68 -4.09
CA LEU A 384 11.59 -6.67 -3.36
C LEU A 384 12.17 -5.62 -4.32
N THR A 385 12.78 -6.08 -5.42
CA THR A 385 13.46 -5.22 -6.41
C THR A 385 12.51 -4.60 -7.45
N GLY A 386 11.23 -4.99 -7.47
CA GLY A 386 10.27 -4.48 -8.45
C GLY A 386 10.58 -4.92 -9.88
N ALA A 387 11.19 -6.09 -10.06
CA ALA A 387 11.59 -6.64 -11.36
C ALA A 387 10.41 -7.04 -12.27
N SER A 388 9.16 -6.82 -11.84
CA SER A 388 7.95 -7.08 -12.63
C SER A 388 7.87 -6.28 -13.93
N LYS A 389 8.58 -5.15 -14.02
CA LYS A 389 8.63 -4.29 -15.21
C LYS A 389 9.44 -4.91 -16.35
N VAL A 390 10.27 -5.92 -16.07
CA VAL A 390 11.14 -6.57 -17.07
C VAL A 390 10.49 -7.87 -17.52
N LEU A 391 9.99 -7.88 -18.75
CA LEU A 391 9.21 -8.99 -19.30
C LEU A 391 9.93 -10.36 -19.24
N PRO A 392 11.21 -10.50 -19.63
CA PRO A 392 11.92 -11.78 -19.51
C PRO A 392 11.97 -12.33 -18.08
N ILE A 393 12.23 -11.48 -17.09
CA ILE A 393 12.28 -11.89 -15.68
C ILE A 393 10.88 -12.31 -15.22
N TYR A 394 9.86 -11.53 -15.57
CA TYR A 394 8.47 -11.85 -15.25
C TYR A 394 8.06 -13.24 -15.78
N MET A 395 8.39 -13.57 -17.04
CA MET A 395 8.08 -14.87 -17.63
C MET A 395 8.75 -16.02 -16.86
N GLN A 396 10.02 -15.87 -16.47
CA GLN A 396 10.73 -16.91 -15.70
C GLN A 396 10.14 -17.10 -14.30
N ILE A 397 9.88 -16.00 -13.58
CA ILE A 397 9.23 -16.05 -12.27
C ILE A 397 7.86 -16.71 -12.37
N ARG A 398 7.14 -16.49 -13.48
CA ARG A 398 5.85 -17.13 -13.70
C ARG A 398 5.97 -18.65 -13.79
N VAL A 399 6.96 -19.16 -14.52
CA VAL A 399 7.25 -20.60 -14.57
C VAL A 399 7.59 -21.14 -13.19
N LEU A 400 8.34 -20.40 -12.37
CA LEU A 400 8.61 -20.81 -10.97
C LEU A 400 7.34 -20.88 -10.13
N VAL A 401 6.42 -19.93 -10.26
CA VAL A 401 5.14 -19.93 -9.54
C VAL A 401 4.28 -21.13 -9.94
N SER A 402 4.17 -21.42 -11.23
CA SER A 402 3.43 -22.60 -11.72
C SER A 402 4.10 -23.91 -11.29
N SER A 403 5.43 -24.00 -11.34
CA SER A 403 6.18 -25.15 -10.82
C SER A 403 5.98 -25.35 -9.32
N TYR A 404 5.93 -24.27 -8.53
CA TYR A 404 5.64 -24.36 -7.09
C TYR A 404 4.24 -24.94 -6.83
N LEU A 405 3.24 -24.46 -7.58
CA LEU A 405 1.87 -24.97 -7.50
C LEU A 405 1.82 -26.45 -7.87
N PHE A 406 2.48 -26.84 -8.96
CA PHE A 406 2.60 -28.23 -9.38
C PHE A 406 3.23 -29.11 -8.29
N LEU A 407 4.38 -28.72 -7.72
CA LEU A 407 5.03 -29.48 -6.64
C LEU A 407 4.17 -29.57 -5.37
N THR A 408 3.32 -28.57 -5.12
CA THR A 408 2.38 -28.58 -3.99
C THR A 408 1.23 -29.56 -4.26
N GLY A 409 0.60 -29.48 -5.43
CA GLY A 409 -0.44 -30.42 -5.87
C GLY A 409 0.08 -31.86 -5.92
N PHE A 410 1.25 -32.08 -6.51
CA PHE A 410 1.92 -33.39 -6.60
C PHE A 410 2.22 -33.98 -5.22
N GLY A 411 2.71 -33.17 -4.28
CA GLY A 411 2.98 -33.62 -2.91
C GLY A 411 1.71 -34.07 -2.19
N HIS A 412 0.62 -33.30 -2.30
CA HIS A 412 -0.67 -33.67 -1.72
C HIS A 412 -1.29 -34.89 -2.39
N PHE A 413 -1.26 -34.96 -3.73
CA PHE A 413 -1.71 -36.13 -4.48
C PHE A 413 -0.92 -37.38 -4.07
N SER A 414 0.41 -37.30 -4.02
CA SER A 414 1.28 -38.43 -3.65
C SER A 414 1.05 -38.91 -2.23
N PHE A 415 0.82 -37.99 -1.29
CA PHE A 415 0.46 -38.32 0.09
C PHE A 415 -0.82 -39.15 0.13
N PHE A 416 -1.86 -38.69 -0.56
CA PHE A 416 -3.15 -39.35 -0.64
C PHE A 416 -3.03 -40.71 -1.37
N TRP A 417 -2.31 -40.76 -2.49
CA TRP A 417 -2.07 -41.96 -3.29
C TRP A 417 -1.37 -43.08 -2.51
N LYS A 418 -0.31 -42.74 -1.76
CA LYS A 418 0.51 -43.71 -1.03
C LYS A 418 -0.10 -44.11 0.31
N LYS A 419 -0.61 -43.16 1.10
CA LYS A 419 -1.11 -43.47 2.46
C LYS A 419 -2.53 -44.02 2.47
N GLY A 420 -3.36 -43.71 1.48
CA GLY A 420 -4.69 -44.33 1.34
C GLY A 420 -5.69 -44.03 2.46
N GLU A 421 -5.40 -43.10 3.38
CA GLU A 421 -6.27 -42.74 4.50
C GLU A 421 -7.42 -41.80 4.05
N TYR A 422 -8.34 -42.34 3.25
CA TYR A 422 -9.57 -41.68 2.84
C TYR A 422 -10.75 -42.30 3.59
N SER A 423 -11.05 -41.79 4.78
CA SER A 423 -12.29 -42.17 5.46
C SER A 423 -13.30 -41.07 5.27
N LEU A 424 -14.08 -41.16 4.19
CA LEU A 424 -15.34 -40.42 4.11
C LEU A 424 -16.58 -41.26 3.84
N TYR A 425 -16.51 -42.50 3.36
CA TYR A 425 -17.74 -43.29 3.15
C TYR A 425 -17.54 -44.80 3.31
N ARG A 426 -17.68 -45.31 4.54
CA ARG A 426 -18.35 -46.61 4.80
C ARG A 426 -19.81 -46.32 5.12
N CYS A 427 -20.57 -45.84 4.14
CA CYS A 427 -22.03 -45.80 4.23
C CYS A 427 -22.54 -46.68 3.08
N SER A 428 -22.65 -47.98 3.35
CA SER A 428 -23.40 -48.88 2.49
C SER A 428 -24.85 -48.40 2.47
N MET A 429 -25.39 -48.22 1.27
CA MET A 429 -26.76 -47.76 1.00
C MET A 429 -27.86 -48.72 1.49
N LEU A 430 -27.52 -49.71 2.34
CA LEU A 430 -28.47 -50.71 2.85
C LEU A 430 -28.27 -51.12 4.32
N GLY A 431 -27.53 -50.36 5.14
CA GLY A 431 -27.59 -50.58 6.59
C GLY A 431 -26.53 -49.89 7.44
N GLY A 432 -26.99 -49.04 8.35
CA GLY A 432 -26.35 -48.78 9.65
C GLY A 432 -25.19 -47.78 9.69
N CYS A 433 -25.49 -46.50 9.97
CA CYS A 433 -24.56 -45.49 10.46
C CYS A 433 -24.12 -45.76 11.91
N LEU A 434 -23.28 -46.75 12.17
CA LEU A 434 -22.91 -47.12 13.56
C LEU A 434 -21.41 -47.06 13.90
N ASN A 435 -20.55 -46.41 13.10
CA ASN A 435 -19.18 -46.12 13.53
C ASN A 435 -18.70 -44.72 13.12
N TRP A 436 -18.96 -43.75 14.00
CA TRP A 436 -18.58 -42.32 13.88
C TRP A 436 -17.06 -42.07 14.06
N GLN A 437 -16.31 -43.04 14.61
CA GLN A 437 -14.88 -42.92 14.97
C GLN A 437 -13.92 -42.74 13.77
N SER A 438 -14.27 -43.26 12.58
CA SER A 438 -13.37 -43.21 11.40
C SER A 438 -13.53 -41.92 10.56
N ARG A 439 -14.65 -41.22 10.72
CA ARG A 439 -15.03 -39.98 10.00
C ARG A 439 -14.14 -38.77 10.34
N GLN A 440 -13.31 -38.90 11.39
CA GLN A 440 -12.61 -37.80 12.05
C GLN A 440 -11.20 -37.53 11.53
N ASN A 441 -10.57 -38.47 10.80
CA ASN A 441 -9.16 -38.33 10.39
C ASN A 441 -8.98 -37.53 9.09
N THR A 442 -9.72 -37.83 8.02
CA THR A 442 -9.47 -37.20 6.71
C THR A 442 -9.97 -35.75 6.62
N PHE A 443 -11.12 -35.44 7.21
CA PHE A 443 -11.63 -34.06 7.28
C PHE A 443 -10.77 -33.19 8.20
N ARG A 444 -10.27 -33.74 9.31
CA ARG A 444 -9.32 -33.05 10.19
C ARG A 444 -8.02 -32.72 9.47
N ILE A 445 -7.45 -33.65 8.72
CA ILE A 445 -6.23 -33.42 7.93
C ILE A 445 -6.46 -32.28 6.92
N MET A 446 -7.60 -32.28 6.24
CA MET A 446 -7.97 -31.19 5.32
C MET A 446 -8.00 -29.84 6.04
N LEU A 447 -8.69 -29.75 7.18
CA LEU A 447 -8.76 -28.52 7.97
C LEU A 447 -7.39 -28.09 8.50
N GLU A 448 -6.54 -29.03 8.91
CA GLU A 448 -5.18 -28.75 9.39
C GLU A 448 -4.30 -28.17 8.28
N VAL A 449 -4.36 -28.74 7.07
CA VAL A 449 -3.64 -28.21 5.91
C VAL A 449 -4.16 -26.84 5.52
N LEU A 450 -5.49 -26.65 5.44
CA LEU A 450 -6.07 -25.36 5.13
C LEU A 450 -5.72 -24.29 6.17
N PHE A 451 -5.76 -24.65 7.45
CA PHE A 451 -5.34 -23.75 8.52
C PHE A 451 -3.87 -23.36 8.36
N ARG A 452 -2.97 -24.33 8.15
CA ARG A 452 -1.54 -24.07 7.98
C ARG A 452 -1.24 -23.16 6.80
N LEU A 453 -1.95 -23.34 5.67
CA LEU A 453 -1.76 -22.51 4.48
C LEU A 453 -2.28 -21.08 4.67
N ASN A 454 -3.41 -20.92 5.37
CA ASN A 454 -4.17 -19.67 5.40
C ASN A 454 -3.95 -18.82 6.64
N PHE A 455 -3.47 -19.40 7.75
CA PHE A 455 -3.40 -18.73 9.04
C PHE A 455 -2.73 -17.36 8.97
N LEU A 456 -1.53 -17.28 8.37
CA LEU A 456 -0.79 -16.03 8.26
C LEU A 456 -1.52 -14.99 7.39
N VAL A 457 -2.08 -15.43 6.25
CA VAL A 457 -2.78 -14.53 5.31
C VAL A 457 -4.05 -13.98 5.92
N ILE A 458 -4.83 -14.78 6.63
CA ILE A 458 -6.04 -14.33 7.32
C ILE A 458 -5.69 -13.27 8.38
N VAL A 459 -4.65 -13.52 9.18
CA VAL A 459 -4.17 -12.55 10.17
C VAL A 459 -3.72 -11.25 9.48
N LEU A 460 -2.99 -11.34 8.36
CA LEU A 460 -2.61 -10.17 7.57
C LEU A 460 -3.82 -9.42 7.00
N CYS A 461 -4.87 -10.12 6.54
CA CYS A 461 -6.09 -9.48 6.07
C CYS A 461 -6.77 -8.65 7.16
N PHE A 462 -6.80 -9.15 8.41
CA PHE A 462 -7.38 -8.42 9.54
C PHE A 462 -6.53 -7.22 9.98
N VAL A 463 -5.20 -7.38 10.02
CA VAL A 463 -4.27 -6.32 10.44
C VAL A 463 -4.16 -5.23 9.36
N MET A 464 -4.11 -5.63 8.10
CA MET A 464 -3.88 -4.72 6.97
C MET A 464 -5.19 -4.22 6.35
N ASN A 465 -6.36 -4.73 6.74
CA ASN A 465 -7.64 -4.42 6.12
C ASN A 465 -7.60 -4.51 4.58
N ARG A 466 -7.17 -5.67 4.08
CA ARG A 466 -7.14 -5.99 2.65
C ARG A 466 -7.94 -7.26 2.39
N PRO A 467 -8.62 -7.36 1.23
CA PRO A 467 -9.37 -8.56 0.88
C PRO A 467 -8.43 -9.76 0.73
N TYR A 468 -8.93 -10.96 1.01
CA TYR A 468 -8.16 -12.21 0.94
C TYR A 468 -7.51 -12.43 -0.44
N GLN A 469 -8.20 -12.06 -1.51
CA GLN A 469 -7.71 -12.14 -2.90
C GLN A 469 -6.47 -11.25 -3.16
N PHE A 470 -6.21 -10.22 -2.34
CA PHE A 470 -4.97 -9.44 -2.45
C PHE A 470 -3.72 -10.31 -2.32
N TYR A 471 -3.80 -11.36 -1.50
CA TYR A 471 -2.74 -12.35 -1.32
C TYR A 471 -2.93 -13.57 -2.24
N TYR A 472 -3.27 -13.32 -3.52
CA TYR A 472 -3.82 -14.27 -4.52
C TYR A 472 -3.21 -15.68 -4.53
N PHE A 473 -1.91 -15.81 -4.22
CA PHE A 473 -1.21 -17.09 -4.25
C PHE A 473 -1.76 -18.10 -3.24
N VAL A 474 -2.10 -17.66 -2.03
CA VAL A 474 -2.61 -18.55 -0.98
C VAL A 474 -4.06 -19.01 -1.24
N PRO A 475 -5.00 -18.14 -1.65
CA PRO A 475 -6.30 -18.56 -2.20
C PRO A 475 -6.15 -19.59 -3.32
N LEU A 476 -5.21 -19.37 -4.25
CA LEU A 476 -4.98 -20.26 -5.38
C LEU A 476 -4.48 -21.64 -4.96
N VAL A 477 -3.48 -21.71 -4.07
CA VAL A 477 -2.98 -22.99 -3.52
C VAL A 477 -4.09 -23.72 -2.77
N SER A 478 -4.86 -23.00 -1.95
CA SER A 478 -5.96 -23.58 -1.17
C SER A 478 -7.07 -24.14 -2.06
N TYR A 479 -7.40 -23.44 -3.15
CA TYR A 479 -8.34 -23.89 -4.15
C TYR A 479 -7.87 -25.19 -4.83
N TRP A 480 -6.65 -25.23 -5.34
CA TRP A 480 -6.13 -26.44 -6.01
C TRP A 480 -5.96 -27.61 -5.04
N PHE A 481 -5.56 -27.34 -3.79
CA PHE A 481 -5.56 -28.37 -2.75
C PHE A 481 -6.96 -28.97 -2.54
N LEU A 482 -8.00 -28.14 -2.46
CA LEU A 482 -9.38 -28.60 -2.34
C LEU A 482 -9.82 -29.42 -3.56
N VAL A 483 -9.45 -29.00 -4.78
CA VAL A 483 -9.75 -29.75 -6.01
C VAL A 483 -9.08 -31.12 -6.01
N VAL A 484 -7.80 -31.20 -5.64
CA VAL A 484 -7.07 -32.48 -5.51
C VAL A 484 -7.72 -33.34 -4.43
N TYR A 485 -8.03 -32.77 -3.27
CA TYR A 485 -8.69 -33.48 -2.17
C TYR A 485 -10.04 -34.07 -2.60
N VAL A 486 -10.90 -33.27 -3.23
CA VAL A 486 -12.22 -33.71 -3.71
C VAL A 486 -12.08 -34.81 -4.77
N THR A 487 -11.17 -34.65 -5.74
CA THR A 487 -10.95 -35.65 -6.80
C THR A 487 -10.53 -37.01 -6.21
N MET A 488 -9.66 -37.00 -5.20
CA MET A 488 -9.20 -38.22 -4.54
C MET A 488 -10.26 -38.80 -3.59
N ALA A 489 -11.03 -37.97 -2.91
CA ALA A 489 -12.07 -38.37 -1.95
C ALA A 489 -13.38 -38.87 -2.60
N ILE A 490 -13.67 -38.48 -3.84
CA ILE A 490 -14.85 -38.98 -4.57
C ILE A 490 -14.72 -40.50 -4.77
N TRP A 491 -15.80 -41.24 -4.56
CA TRP A 491 -15.83 -42.68 -4.80
C TRP A 491 -15.71 -43.00 -6.31
N PRO A 492 -14.98 -44.05 -6.74
CA PRO A 492 -14.26 -45.05 -5.93
C PRO A 492 -12.92 -44.54 -5.41
N HIS A 493 -12.58 -44.92 -4.16
CA HIS A 493 -11.27 -44.62 -3.58
C HIS A 493 -10.21 -45.48 -4.23
N VAL A 494 -9.16 -44.85 -4.75
CA VAL A 494 -8.05 -45.56 -5.40
C VAL A 494 -6.75 -45.15 -4.73
N THR A 495 -5.95 -46.16 -4.42
CA THR A 495 -4.65 -46.05 -3.76
C THR A 495 -3.64 -46.88 -4.53
N ALA A 496 -2.34 -46.66 -4.29
CA ALA A 496 -1.29 -47.50 -4.86
C ALA A 496 -1.52 -49.00 -4.58
N ALA A 497 -1.83 -49.33 -3.32
CA ALA A 497 -2.13 -50.71 -2.91
C ALA A 497 -3.39 -51.28 -3.58
N SER A 498 -4.43 -50.45 -3.76
CA SER A 498 -5.67 -50.86 -4.44
C SER A 498 -5.45 -51.10 -5.94
N THR A 499 -4.57 -50.34 -6.59
CA THR A 499 -4.19 -50.59 -8.00
C THR A 499 -3.35 -51.83 -8.18
N GLU A 500 -2.50 -52.18 -7.21
CA GLU A 500 -1.75 -53.44 -7.21
C GLU A 500 -2.70 -54.64 -7.04
N ALA A 501 -3.73 -54.50 -6.21
CA ALA A 501 -4.74 -55.55 -6.00
C ALA A 501 -5.68 -55.75 -7.22
N GLY A 502 -5.93 -54.69 -8.01
CA GLY A 502 -6.82 -54.78 -9.18
C GLY A 502 -6.57 -53.70 -10.23
N LYS A 503 -6.25 -54.12 -11.46
CA LYS A 503 -5.98 -53.24 -12.61
C LYS A 503 -7.16 -52.31 -12.96
N VAL A 504 -8.39 -52.68 -12.61
CA VAL A 504 -9.60 -51.86 -12.85
C VAL A 504 -9.53 -50.52 -12.11
N HIS A 505 -8.89 -50.47 -10.94
CA HIS A 505 -8.74 -49.25 -10.16
C HIS A 505 -7.89 -48.19 -10.88
N TYR A 506 -6.97 -48.61 -11.75
CA TYR A 506 -6.21 -47.69 -12.59
C TYR A 506 -7.11 -46.94 -13.58
N PHE A 507 -8.06 -47.64 -14.22
CA PHE A 507 -9.03 -47.02 -15.12
C PHE A 507 -9.95 -46.03 -14.40
N TYR A 508 -10.35 -46.32 -13.16
CA TYR A 508 -11.12 -45.36 -12.37
C TYR A 508 -10.36 -44.06 -12.09
N MET A 509 -9.05 -44.12 -11.88
CA MET A 509 -8.23 -42.91 -11.71
C MET A 509 -8.08 -42.10 -12.99
N VAL A 510 -7.85 -42.79 -14.12
CA VAL A 510 -7.82 -42.12 -15.43
C VAL A 510 -9.15 -41.42 -15.70
N ALA A 511 -10.27 -42.10 -15.44
CA ALA A 511 -11.60 -41.51 -15.59
C ALA A 511 -11.80 -40.25 -14.73
N LYS A 512 -11.35 -40.28 -13.47
CA LYS A 512 -11.37 -39.09 -12.59
C LYS A 512 -10.58 -37.92 -13.16
N PHE A 513 -9.38 -38.16 -13.68
CA PHE A 513 -8.58 -37.10 -14.30
C PHE A 513 -9.22 -36.55 -15.58
N VAL A 514 -9.81 -37.41 -16.42
CA VAL A 514 -10.54 -36.96 -17.61
C VAL A 514 -11.73 -36.08 -17.23
N ILE A 515 -12.50 -36.47 -16.21
CA ILE A 515 -13.61 -35.65 -15.69
C ILE A 515 -13.09 -34.31 -15.16
N LEU A 516 -12.01 -34.33 -14.37
CA LEU A 516 -11.41 -33.12 -13.81
C LEU A 516 -10.95 -32.16 -14.91
N ILE A 517 -10.22 -32.64 -15.92
CA ILE A 517 -9.75 -31.84 -17.06
C ILE A 517 -10.94 -31.28 -17.85
N THR A 518 -12.00 -32.08 -18.05
CA THR A 518 -13.22 -31.64 -18.73
C THR A 518 -13.90 -30.52 -17.95
N LEU A 519 -14.02 -30.64 -16.62
CA LEU A 519 -14.56 -29.58 -15.78
C LEU A 519 -13.72 -28.30 -15.86
N ILE A 520 -12.39 -28.40 -15.76
CA ILE A 520 -11.49 -27.25 -15.89
C ILE A 520 -11.66 -26.58 -17.27
N ALA A 521 -11.74 -27.36 -18.35
CA ALA A 521 -11.96 -26.83 -19.69
C ALA A 521 -13.31 -26.09 -19.81
N LEU A 522 -14.39 -26.63 -19.20
CA LEU A 522 -15.69 -25.96 -19.18
C LEU A 522 -15.65 -24.62 -18.42
N PHE A 523 -14.99 -24.57 -17.25
CA PHE A 523 -14.81 -23.34 -16.48
C PHE A 523 -13.97 -22.31 -17.23
N TYR A 524 -12.95 -22.74 -17.99
CA TYR A 524 -12.12 -21.86 -18.79
C TYR A 524 -12.87 -21.28 -20.00
N MET A 525 -13.64 -22.11 -20.72
CA MET A 525 -14.36 -21.70 -21.92
C MET A 525 -15.59 -20.83 -21.61
N SER A 526 -16.25 -21.05 -20.47
CA SER A 526 -17.49 -20.32 -20.12
C SER A 526 -17.23 -19.23 -19.09
N GLU A 527 -17.14 -17.99 -19.57
CA GLU A 527 -16.99 -16.81 -18.71
C GLU A 527 -18.14 -16.64 -17.73
N VAL A 528 -19.37 -16.73 -18.24
CA VAL A 528 -20.59 -16.57 -17.45
C VAL A 528 -20.72 -17.63 -16.37
N PHE A 529 -20.32 -18.88 -16.66
CA PHE A 529 -20.39 -19.96 -15.68
C PHE A 529 -19.37 -19.76 -14.56
N PHE A 530 -18.13 -19.38 -14.91
CA PHE A 530 -17.09 -19.06 -13.93
C PHE A 530 -17.56 -17.98 -12.96
N ASP A 531 -18.04 -16.85 -13.50
CA ASP A 531 -18.46 -15.71 -12.69
C ASP A 531 -19.65 -16.08 -11.80
N LYS A 532 -20.63 -16.82 -12.31
CA LYS A 532 -21.76 -17.29 -11.50
C LYS A 532 -21.31 -18.15 -10.34
N VAL A 533 -20.38 -19.09 -10.53
CA VAL A 533 -19.93 -19.98 -9.46
C VAL A 533 -19.18 -19.21 -8.37
N PHE A 534 -18.25 -18.35 -8.77
CA PHE A 534 -17.37 -17.65 -7.82
C PHE A 534 -17.98 -16.40 -7.19
N LEU A 535 -19.05 -15.83 -7.77
CA LEU A 535 -19.81 -14.71 -7.20
C LEU A 535 -21.02 -15.12 -6.35
N LEU A 536 -21.27 -16.43 -6.16
CA LEU A 536 -22.29 -16.93 -5.25
C LEU A 536 -21.98 -16.52 -3.80
N ARG A 537 -22.97 -16.00 -3.08
CA ARG A 537 -22.87 -15.80 -1.63
C ARG A 537 -23.04 -17.15 -0.93
N PRO A 538 -22.21 -17.50 0.08
CA PRO A 538 -21.28 -16.64 0.83
C PRO A 538 -19.85 -16.58 0.26
N ILE A 539 -19.54 -17.31 -0.81
CA ILE A 539 -18.18 -17.56 -1.30
C ILE A 539 -17.54 -16.32 -1.96
N LYS A 540 -18.37 -15.40 -2.48
CA LYS A 540 -17.97 -14.15 -3.15
C LYS A 540 -16.84 -13.41 -2.43
N SER A 541 -16.89 -13.28 -1.10
CA SER A 541 -15.90 -12.48 -0.35
C SER A 541 -14.47 -13.05 -0.39
N LEU A 542 -14.29 -14.30 -0.80
CA LEU A 542 -12.99 -14.95 -0.87
C LEU A 542 -12.26 -14.65 -2.19
N PHE A 543 -13.00 -14.40 -3.28
CA PHE A 543 -12.44 -14.36 -4.64
C PHE A 543 -12.46 -12.97 -5.28
N VAL A 544 -12.89 -11.96 -4.54
CA VAL A 544 -13.15 -10.63 -5.05
C VAL A 544 -12.22 -9.59 -4.40
N LEU A 545 -11.79 -8.61 -5.19
CA LEU A 545 -10.98 -7.48 -4.75
C LEU A 545 -11.82 -6.37 -4.09
N GLN A 546 -11.17 -5.30 -3.62
CA GLN A 546 -11.82 -4.22 -2.89
C GLN A 546 -12.79 -3.41 -3.77
N ASP A 547 -12.60 -3.43 -5.09
CA ASP A 547 -13.44 -2.82 -6.12
C ASP A 547 -14.59 -3.75 -6.59
N ASP A 548 -14.82 -4.84 -5.88
CA ASP A 548 -15.79 -5.88 -6.22
C ASP A 548 -15.48 -6.62 -7.55
N SER A 549 -14.23 -6.55 -8.03
CA SER A 549 -13.80 -7.21 -9.27
C SER A 549 -13.29 -8.65 -9.07
N ILE A 550 -13.66 -9.55 -9.99
CA ILE A 550 -13.22 -10.96 -10.06
C ILE A 550 -12.12 -11.20 -11.11
N SER A 551 -11.80 -10.17 -11.91
CA SER A 551 -10.89 -10.27 -13.05
C SER A 551 -9.52 -10.84 -12.68
N GLU A 552 -8.95 -10.41 -11.55
CA GLU A 552 -7.66 -10.90 -11.06
C GLU A 552 -7.73 -12.39 -10.70
N TRP A 553 -8.79 -12.84 -10.01
CA TRP A 553 -8.96 -14.26 -9.69
C TRP A 553 -9.06 -15.12 -10.95
N ARG A 554 -9.91 -14.70 -11.90
CA ARG A 554 -10.06 -15.35 -13.20
C ARG A 554 -8.75 -15.43 -13.96
N PHE A 555 -8.01 -14.32 -14.02
CA PHE A 555 -6.71 -14.25 -14.67
C PHE A 555 -5.72 -15.25 -14.05
N ARG A 556 -5.54 -15.23 -12.72
CA ARG A 556 -4.61 -16.14 -12.01
C ARG A 556 -5.01 -17.60 -12.15
N TRP A 557 -6.30 -17.90 -11.99
CA TRP A 557 -6.84 -19.24 -12.15
C TRP A 557 -6.62 -19.77 -13.57
N SER A 558 -6.85 -18.94 -14.59
CA SER A 558 -6.71 -19.34 -16.00
C SER A 558 -5.28 -19.71 -16.36
N LEU A 559 -4.29 -19.05 -15.76
CA LEU A 559 -2.88 -19.26 -16.04
C LEU A 559 -2.35 -20.55 -15.38
N ASP A 560 -2.79 -20.88 -14.16
CA ASP A 560 -2.33 -22.06 -13.39
C ASP A 560 -3.37 -23.18 -13.37
N ARG A 561 -4.08 -23.40 -14.49
CA ARG A 561 -5.25 -24.30 -14.52
C ARG A 561 -4.94 -25.80 -14.60
N TYR A 562 -3.72 -26.18 -14.96
CA TYR A 562 -3.33 -27.57 -15.23
C TYR A 562 -2.22 -28.06 -14.31
#